data_AF-A0A6H1ZM08-F1
#
_entry.id   AF-A0A6H1ZM08-F1
#
_cell.length_a   1.000
_cell.length_b   1.000
_cell.length_c   1.000
_cell.angle_alpha   90.00
_cell.angle_beta   90.00
_cell.angle_gamma   90.00
#
_symmetry.space_group_name_H-M   'P 1'
#
loop_
_entity.id
_entity.type
_entity.pdbx_description
1 polymer ?
#
loop_
_entity_poly.entity_id
_entity_poly.type
_entity_poly.pdbx_seq_one_letter_code
_entity_poly.pdbx_strand_id
1 'polypeptide(L)' 'MDDYDTNDWFIVDSSAMKDYLIWIDGVPLEFMSTTDFDTMVRKYADYFVVGWGWTNWRWVIGCSVS' A
#
# COMPACT_ATOMS: atom_id res chain seq x y z
N MET A 1 -12.53 1.88 32.99
CA MET A 1 -11.82 1.52 31.75
C MET A 1 -12.90 1.24 30.73
N ASP A 2 -13.54 2.31 30.27
CA ASP A 2 -14.52 2.28 29.19
C ASP A 2 -14.54 3.69 28.59
N ASP A 3 -13.48 4.01 27.83
CA ASP A 3 -13.28 5.31 27.16
C ASP A 3 -13.88 5.27 25.73
N TYR A 4 -14.98 4.55 25.52
CA TYR A 4 -15.66 4.46 24.23
C TYR A 4 -17.03 5.12 24.32
N ASP A 5 -17.13 6.39 23.91
CA ASP A 5 -18.43 7.02 23.63
C ASP A 5 -18.82 6.73 22.17
N THR A 6 -20.07 6.34 21.95
CA THR A 6 -20.63 6.10 20.61
C THR A 6 -20.75 7.41 19.81
N ASN A 7 -20.69 8.57 20.48
CA ASN A 7 -20.73 9.88 19.83
C ASN A 7 -19.37 10.39 19.34
N ASP A 8 -18.28 9.67 19.63
CA ASP A 8 -16.96 9.98 19.09
C ASP A 8 -16.98 9.90 17.56
N TRP A 9 -16.32 10.84 16.90
CA TRP A 9 -16.38 10.95 15.44
C TRP A 9 -15.03 11.23 14.80
N PHE A 10 -14.90 10.86 13.53
CA PHE A 10 -13.76 11.20 12.69
C PHE A 10 -14.20 11.53 11.26
N ILE A 11 -13.41 12.35 10.58
CA ILE A 11 -13.57 12.74 9.17
C ILE A 11 -12.24 12.45 8.46
N VAL A 12 -12.35 11.98 7.23
CA VAL A 12 -11.23 11.65 6.34
C VAL A 12 -11.36 12.44 5.04
N ASP A 13 -10.36 13.26 4.73
CA ASP A 13 -10.23 13.92 3.43
C ASP A 13 -9.44 13.02 2.46
N SER A 14 -10.19 12.28 1.63
CA SER A 14 -9.61 11.37 0.64
C SER A 14 -8.87 12.07 -0.51
N SER A 15 -9.15 13.36 -0.76
CA SER A 15 -8.43 14.14 -1.78
C SER A 15 -7.05 14.51 -1.25
N ALA A 16 -6.97 15.07 -0.04
CA ALA A 16 -5.71 15.38 0.61
C ALA A 16 -4.86 14.11 0.83
N MET A 17 -5.48 12.98 1.20
CA MET A 17 -4.79 11.69 1.33
C MET A 17 -4.04 11.29 0.04
N LYS A 18 -4.63 11.53 -1.14
CA LYS A 18 -4.02 11.18 -2.42
C LYS A 18 -2.87 12.11 -2.81
N ASP A 19 -2.98 13.39 -2.48
CA ASP A 19 -1.91 14.37 -2.73
C ASP A 19 -0.62 14.04 -1.94
N TYR A 20 -0.76 13.40 -0.78
CA TYR A 20 0.36 12.98 0.05
C TYR A 20 0.81 11.53 -0.16
N LEU A 21 0.14 10.79 -1.05
CA LEU A 21 0.48 9.40 -1.36
C LEU A 21 1.82 9.36 -2.12
N ILE A 22 2.74 8.56 -1.62
CA ILE A 22 3.99 8.22 -2.30
C ILE A 22 3.90 6.79 -2.79
N TRP A 23 4.28 6.61 -4.04
CA TRP A 23 4.60 5.32 -4.62
C TRP A 23 6.12 5.11 -4.61
N ILE A 24 6.56 3.93 -4.19
CA ILE A 24 7.96 3.57 -4.06
C ILE A 24 8.24 2.38 -4.97
N ASP A 25 9.03 2.62 -6.01
CA ASP A 25 9.55 1.56 -6.88
C ASP A 25 10.88 1.07 -6.30
N GLY A 26 10.90 -0.16 -5.77
CA GLY A 26 12.08 -0.75 -5.14
C GLY A 26 12.95 -1.52 -6.13
N VAL A 27 12.41 -2.63 -6.63
CA VAL A 27 13.05 -3.45 -7.66
C VAL A 27 12.13 -3.44 -8.88
N PRO A 28 12.61 -2.98 -10.06
CA PRO A 28 11.80 -3.01 -11.28
C PRO A 28 11.43 -4.45 -11.62
N LEU A 29 10.39 -4.63 -12.46
CA LEU A 29 9.98 -5.96 -12.87
C LEU A 29 11.12 -6.69 -13.61
N GLU A 30 11.69 -7.69 -12.96
CA GLU A 30 12.66 -8.61 -13.52
C GLU A 30 11.92 -9.84 -14.00
N PHE A 31 11.90 -10.04 -15.32
CA PHE A 31 11.27 -11.20 -15.94
C PHE A 31 12.33 -12.15 -16.47
N MET A 32 12.30 -13.38 -15.98
CA MET A 32 13.20 -14.46 -16.37
C MET A 32 12.40 -15.61 -16.95
N SER A 33 12.94 -16.24 -18.00
CA SER A 33 12.40 -17.49 -18.50
C SER A 33 13.52 -18.42 -18.89
N THR A 34 13.33 -19.70 -18.63
CA THR A 34 14.24 -20.76 -19.09
C THR A 34 13.45 -21.86 -19.76
N THR A 35 14.00 -22.41 -20.82
CA THR A 35 13.41 -23.55 -21.53
C THR A 35 14.39 -24.71 -21.40
N ASP A 36 13.88 -25.83 -20.88
CA ASP A 36 14.61 -27.09 -20.82
C ASP A 36 14.55 -27.78 -22.18
N PHE A 37 15.72 -28.14 -22.72
CA PHE A 37 15.83 -28.79 -24.02
C PHE A 37 15.35 -30.25 -23.97
N ASP A 38 15.67 -30.99 -22.91
CA ASP A 38 15.43 -32.43 -22.85
C ASP A 38 13.95 -32.76 -22.61
N THR A 39 13.28 -31.92 -21.80
CA THR A 39 11.87 -32.12 -21.44
C THR A 39 10.91 -31.17 -22.16
N MET A 40 11.44 -30.22 -22.94
CA MET A 40 10.67 -29.16 -23.61
C MET A 40 9.80 -28.33 -22.63
N VAL A 41 10.19 -28.30 -21.35
CA VAL A 41 9.48 -27.57 -20.30
C VAL A 41 9.96 -26.13 -20.28
N ARG A 42 9.02 -25.18 -20.26
CA ARG A 42 9.32 -23.75 -20.08
C ARG A 42 8.96 -23.30 -18.68
N LYS A 43 9.91 -22.64 -18.02
CA LYS A 43 9.75 -22.07 -16.68
C LYS A 43 9.84 -20.56 -16.77
N TYR A 44 9.02 -19.89 -15.99
CA TYR A 44 8.96 -18.44 -15.89
C TYR A 44 9.16 -18.04 -14.43
N ALA A 45 9.85 -16.94 -14.22
CA ALA A 45 10.02 -16.32 -12.92
C ALA A 45 9.93 -14.80 -13.07
N ASP A 46 9.18 -14.18 -12.19
CA ASP A 46 9.04 -12.75 -12.06
C ASP A 46 9.42 -12.32 -10.64
N TYR A 47 10.14 -11.20 -10.55
CA TYR A 47 10.50 -10.58 -9.28
C TYR A 47 10.36 -9.08 -9.38
N PHE A 48 9.68 -8.47 -8.41
CA PHE A 48 9.56 -7.03 -8.28
C PHE A 48 9.33 -6.68 -6.82
N VAL A 49 9.69 -5.45 -6.44
CA VAL A 49 9.43 -4.92 -5.10
C VAL A 49 8.84 -3.53 -5.26
N VAL A 50 7.63 -3.37 -4.74
CA VAL A 50 6.90 -2.09 -4.73
C VAL A 50 6.41 -1.78 -3.33
N GLY A 51 6.29 -0.50 -3.02
CA GLY A 51 5.82 -0.01 -1.75
C GLY A 51 4.97 1.24 -1.92
N TRP A 52 4.23 1.57 -0.87
CA TRP A 52 3.43 2.79 -0.83
C TRP A 52 3.35 3.32 0.60
N GLY A 53 3.14 4.61 0.73
CA GLY A 53 3.00 5.27 2.02
C GLY A 53 2.55 6.72 1.86
N TRP A 54 2.50 7.47 2.95
CA TRP A 54 2.10 8.87 2.93
C TRP A 54 3.14 9.75 3.60
N THR A 55 3.41 10.92 3.01
CA THR A 55 4.27 11.94 3.62
C THR A 55 3.62 12.63 4.81
N ASN A 56 2.28 12.71 4.82
CA ASN A 56 1.51 13.46 5.78
C ASN A 56 0.26 12.66 6.16
N TRP A 57 -0.12 12.75 7.44
CA TRP A 57 -1.28 12.07 8.02
C TRP A 57 -2.44 13.03 8.31
N ARG A 58 -2.24 14.35 8.19
CA ARG A 58 -3.20 15.43 8.55
C ARG A 58 -4.38 15.57 7.56
N TRP A 59 -4.86 14.45 7.07
CA TRP A 59 -6.11 14.27 6.33
C TRP A 59 -7.12 13.45 7.14
N VAL A 60 -6.75 13.01 8.35
CA VAL A 60 -7.66 12.44 9.36
C VAL A 60 -7.80 13.43 10.51
N ILE A 61 -9.04 13.73 10.88
CA ILE A 61 -9.37 14.49 12.10
C ILE A 61 -10.47 13.76 12.85
N GLY A 62 -10.48 13.84 14.17
CA GLY A 62 -11.57 13.32 14.99
C GLY A 62 -11.64 14.01 16.33
N CYS A 63 -12.72 13.76 17.06
CA CYS A 63 -12.98 14.34 18.36
C CYS A 63 -13.55 13.27 19.28
N SER A 64 -13.07 13.27 20.52
CA SER A 64 -13.71 12.52 21.61
C SER A 64 -14.69 13.44 22.31
N VAL A 65 -15.92 12.96 22.47
CA VAL A 65 -17.03 13.68 23.08
C VAL A 65 -17.35 12.98 24.40
N SER A 66 -17.66 13.75 25.44
CA SER A 66 -17.97 13.28 26.80
C SER A 66 -19.34 13.76 27.26
#